data_AF-A0A0F9HIJ0-F1
#
_entry.id   AF-A0A0F9HIJ0-F1
#
_cell.length_a   1.000
_cell.length_b   1.000
_cell.length_c   1.000
_cell.angle_alpha   90.00
_cell.angle_beta   90.00
_cell.angle_gamma   90.00
#
_symmetry.space_group_name_H-M   'P 1'
#
loop_
_entity.id
_entity.type
_entity.pdbx_description
1 polymer ?
#
loop_
_entity_poly.entity_id
_entity_poly.type
_entity_poly.pdbx_seq_one_letter_code
_entity_poly.pdbx_strand_id
1 'polypeptide(L)'
;MATPTNPYSSQAISGYNSSAEDDGTKVDSNRVQWSKHIAKIGDPVRVLAQAIDSAISSAFNAIVMTTDAAEEDVIVTMEEFS
;
A
#
# COMPACT_ATOMS: atom_id res chain seq x y z
N MET A 1 -11.70 12.06 -28.33
CA MET A 1 -11.33 12.19 -26.91
C MET A 1 -11.02 10.80 -26.39
N ALA A 2 -9.77 10.50 -26.05
CA ALA A 2 -9.44 9.25 -25.38
C ALA A 2 -10.03 9.31 -23.95
N THR A 3 -10.76 8.29 -23.53
CA THR A 3 -11.28 8.21 -22.17
C THR A 3 -10.09 8.00 -21.23
N PRO A 4 -9.88 8.84 -20.20
CA PRO A 4 -8.83 8.61 -19.23
C PRO A 4 -9.08 7.25 -18.57
N THR A 5 -8.11 6.34 -18.69
CA THR A 5 -8.19 5.01 -18.07
C THR A 5 -7.93 5.20 -16.59
N ASN A 6 -8.85 4.76 -15.73
CA ASN A 6 -8.67 4.84 -14.28
C ASN A 6 -7.57 3.85 -13.83
N PRO A 7 -6.42 4.31 -13.31
CA PRO A 7 -5.33 3.44 -12.89
C PRO A 7 -5.52 2.88 -11.47
N TYR A 8 -6.63 3.19 -10.80
CA TYR A 8 -6.95 2.66 -9.49
C TYR A 8 -6.99 1.12 -9.50
N SER A 9 -6.35 0.51 -8.50
CA SER A 9 -6.45 -0.92 -8.23
C SER A 9 -6.71 -1.18 -6.75
N SER A 10 -7.68 -2.05 -6.47
CA SER A 10 -7.96 -2.51 -5.12
C SER A 10 -6.83 -3.40 -4.60
N GLN A 11 -6.43 -3.21 -3.35
CA GLN A 11 -5.48 -4.08 -2.67
C GLN A 11 -6.21 -5.00 -1.70
N ALA A 12 -5.76 -6.24 -1.61
CA ALA A 12 -6.28 -7.23 -0.68
C ALA A 12 -5.12 -7.84 0.10
N ILE A 13 -5.41 -8.33 1.30
CA ILE A 13 -4.41 -8.99 2.14
C ILE A 13 -4.87 -10.36 2.59
N SER A 14 -3.92 -11.30 2.58
CA SER A 14 -4.05 -12.63 3.15
C SER A 14 -3.41 -12.71 4.53
N GLY A 15 -3.88 -13.63 5.38
CA GLY A 15 -3.23 -13.90 6.67
C GLY A 15 -3.71 -13.02 7.83
N TYR A 16 -4.61 -12.06 7.59
CA TYR A 16 -5.28 -11.32 8.66
C TYR A 16 -5.99 -12.31 9.59
N ASN A 17 -5.54 -12.38 10.83
CA ASN A 17 -6.07 -13.26 11.86
C ASN A 17 -6.22 -14.74 11.41
N SER A 18 -5.31 -15.24 10.56
CA SER A 18 -5.48 -16.56 9.94
C SER A 18 -5.28 -17.75 10.88
N SER A 19 -4.65 -17.55 12.06
CA SER A 19 -4.61 -18.58 13.10
C SER A 19 -5.84 -18.49 13.98
N ALA A 20 -6.82 -19.37 13.73
CA ALA A 20 -8.09 -19.41 14.42
C ALA A 20 -7.98 -20.14 15.77
N GLU A 21 -7.31 -19.55 16.75
CA GLU A 21 -7.50 -19.84 18.19
C GLU A 21 -7.14 -18.58 18.98
N ASP A 22 -8.16 -17.84 19.41
CA ASP A 22 -8.07 -16.81 20.44
C ASP A 22 -9.16 -17.08 21.48
N ASP A 23 -9.33 -18.36 21.80
CA ASP A 23 -10.48 -18.92 22.53
C ASP A 23 -10.30 -18.88 24.05
N GLY A 24 -9.23 -18.24 24.54
CA GLY A 24 -8.96 -18.07 25.96
C GLY A 24 -8.60 -19.37 26.68
N THR A 25 -8.31 -20.46 25.98
CA THR A 25 -7.86 -21.71 26.61
C THR A 25 -6.45 -21.56 27.20
N LYS A 26 -6.19 -22.25 28.32
CA LYS A 26 -4.99 -22.06 29.17
C LYS A 26 -3.73 -22.75 28.64
N VAL A 27 -3.53 -22.82 27.34
CA VAL A 27 -2.28 -23.33 26.75
C VAL A 27 -1.35 -22.15 26.45
N ASP A 28 -0.03 -22.33 26.60
CA ASP A 28 0.93 -21.22 26.41
C ASP A 28 0.91 -20.66 24.97
N SER A 29 0.41 -21.44 24.00
CA SER A 29 0.11 -20.98 22.63
C SER A 29 -1.02 -19.95 22.58
N ASN A 30 -1.96 -19.96 23.52
CA ASN A 30 -3.17 -19.12 23.55
C ASN A 30 -3.09 -18.01 24.62
N ARG A 31 -1.94 -17.85 25.30
CA ARG A 31 -1.70 -16.65 26.10
C ARG A 31 -1.75 -15.40 25.21
N VAL A 32 -2.59 -14.44 25.61
CA VAL A 32 -2.63 -13.06 25.10
C VAL A 32 -1.24 -12.45 25.27
N GLN A 33 -0.47 -12.49 24.19
CA GLN A 33 0.84 -11.87 24.10
C GLN A 33 0.71 -10.75 23.07
N TRP A 34 1.03 -9.53 23.47
CA TRP A 34 0.98 -8.35 22.60
C TRP A 34 1.70 -8.57 21.26
N SER A 35 2.85 -9.27 21.28
CA SER A 35 3.61 -9.62 20.08
C SER A 35 2.84 -10.51 19.10
N LYS A 36 2.00 -11.44 19.58
CA LYS A 36 1.16 -12.30 18.72
C LYS A 36 0.05 -11.52 18.03
N HIS A 37 -0.57 -10.57 18.73
CA HIS A 37 -1.59 -9.71 18.11
C HIS A 37 -0.97 -8.72 17.11
N ILE A 38 0.26 -8.25 17.36
CA ILE A 38 1.02 -7.49 16.36
C ILE A 38 1.22 -8.35 15.11
N ALA A 39 1.74 -9.58 15.23
CA ALA A 39 1.97 -10.43 14.06
C ALA A 39 0.68 -10.88 13.34
N LYS A 40 -0.42 -11.13 14.06
CA LYS A 40 -1.69 -11.63 13.48
C LYS A 40 -2.59 -10.53 12.91
N ILE A 41 -2.54 -9.33 13.49
CA ILE A 41 -3.48 -8.24 13.18
C ILE A 41 -2.68 -7.02 12.70
N GLY A 42 -1.74 -6.54 13.51
CA GLY A 42 -1.00 -5.31 13.25
C GLY A 42 -0.17 -5.35 11.97
N ASP A 43 0.66 -6.37 11.80
CA ASP A 43 1.54 -6.53 10.65
C ASP A 43 0.75 -6.72 9.35
N PRO A 44 -0.27 -7.60 9.29
CA PRO A 44 -1.14 -7.66 8.11
C PRO A 44 -1.78 -6.30 7.80
N VAL A 45 -2.42 -5.63 8.77
CA VAL A 45 -3.07 -4.34 8.50
C VAL A 45 -2.06 -3.28 8.01
N ARG A 46 -0.85 -3.25 8.58
CA ARG A 46 0.23 -2.37 8.13
C ARG A 46 0.64 -2.67 6.69
N VAL A 47 0.78 -3.95 6.32
CA VAL A 47 1.11 -4.36 4.96
C VAL A 47 0.02 -3.94 3.97
N LEU A 48 -1.26 -4.10 4.33
CA LEU A 48 -2.37 -3.65 3.48
C LEU A 48 -2.32 -2.13 3.28
N ALA A 49 -2.12 -1.36 4.34
CA ALA A 49 -2.02 0.09 4.25
C ALA A 49 -0.85 0.54 3.35
N GLN A 50 0.31 -0.09 3.49
CA GLN A 50 1.48 0.18 2.64
C GLN A 50 1.21 -0.16 1.16
N ALA A 51 0.51 -1.27 0.89
CA ALA A 51 0.13 -1.65 -0.47
C ALA A 51 -0.85 -0.64 -1.09
N ILE A 52 -1.85 -0.19 -0.32
CA ILE A 52 -2.81 0.83 -0.76
C ILE A 52 -2.08 2.14 -1.11
N ASP A 53 -1.22 2.61 -0.20
CA ASP A 53 -0.44 3.83 -0.41
C ASP A 53 0.42 3.75 -1.68
N SER A 54 1.18 2.67 -1.84
CA SER A 54 2.01 2.43 -3.03
C SER A 54 1.20 2.37 -4.34
N ALA A 55 0.05 1.70 -4.33
CA ALA A 55 -0.82 1.61 -5.50
C ALA A 55 -1.43 2.98 -5.86
N ILE A 56 -1.80 3.79 -4.87
CA ILE A 56 -2.33 5.14 -5.07
C ILE A 56 -1.24 6.08 -5.61
N SER A 57 -0.04 6.08 -5.01
CA SER A 57 1.08 6.89 -5.53
C SER A 57 1.41 6.53 -6.97
N SER A 58 1.42 5.24 -7.30
CA SER A 58 1.67 4.77 -8.68
C SER A 58 0.57 5.21 -9.64
N ALA A 59 -0.70 5.14 -9.22
CA ALA A 59 -1.85 5.60 -10.00
C ALA A 59 -1.80 7.11 -10.27
N PHE A 60 -1.43 7.92 -9.27
CA PHE A 60 -1.26 9.37 -9.46
C PHE A 60 -0.11 9.70 -10.39
N ASN A 61 1.05 9.04 -10.24
CA ASN A 61 2.18 9.24 -11.14
C ASN A 61 1.82 8.90 -12.60
N ALA A 62 1.07 7.81 -12.81
CA ALA A 62 0.59 7.45 -14.14
C ALA A 62 -0.33 8.52 -14.74
N ILE A 63 -1.24 9.11 -13.95
CA ILE A 63 -2.09 10.21 -14.42
C ILE A 63 -1.22 11.41 -14.81
N VAL A 64 -0.34 11.88 -13.92
CA VAL A 64 0.52 13.05 -14.15
C VAL A 64 1.36 12.88 -15.41
N MET A 65 2.00 11.72 -15.60
CA MET A 65 2.81 11.43 -16.79
C MET A 65 1.98 11.30 -18.08
N THR A 66 0.69 10.96 -18.00
CA THR A 66 -0.19 10.86 -19.18
C THR A 66 -0.86 12.17 -19.55
N THR A 67 -1.01 13.10 -18.61
CA THR A 67 -1.50 14.46 -18.86
C THR A 67 -0.46 15.38 -19.47
N ASP A 68 0.82 14.97 -19.47
CA ASP A 68 1.96 15.76 -19.96
C ASP A 68 2.41 15.42 -21.39
N ALA A 69 1.57 14.73 -22.17
CA ALA A 69 1.90 14.40 -23.55
C ALA A 69 1.78 15.59 -24.53
N ALA A 70 1.47 16.79 -24.04
CA ALA A 70 1.24 17.98 -24.87
C ALA A 70 1.89 19.29 -24.37
N GLU A 71 2.54 19.29 -23.21
CA GLU A 71 3.45 20.38 -22.86
C GLU A 71 4.87 19.79 -22.82
N GLU A 72 5.82 20.39 -23.54
CA GLU A 72 7.23 20.08 -23.27
C GLU A 72 7.50 20.55 -21.85
N ASP A 73 7.47 19.62 -20.90
CA ASP A 73 7.96 19.88 -19.56
C ASP A 73 9.48 20.04 -19.67
N VAL A 74 9.92 21.29 -19.77
CA VAL A 74 11.34 21.67 -19.70
C VAL A 74 11.79 21.33 -18.29
N ILE A 75 12.26 20.10 -18.11
CA ILE A 75 12.97 19.69 -16.90
C ILE A 75 14.28 20.47 -16.91
N VAL A 76 14.28 21.66 -16.29
CA VAL A 76 15.52 22.38 -15.96
C VAL A 76 16.22 21.56 -14.89
N THR A 77 17.10 20.66 -15.32
CA THR A 77 18.04 20.00 -14.42
C THR A 77 18.92 21.08 -13.80
N MET A 78 19.08 21.02 -12.47
CA MET A 78 19.88 21.92 -11.62
C MET A 78 21.41 21.98 -11.95
N GLU A 79 21.82 21.63 -13.17
CA GLU A 79 23.21 21.73 -13.66
C GLU A 79 23.53 23.08 -14.34
N GLU A 80 22.56 23.96 -14.62
CA GLU A 80 22.82 25.27 -15.25
C GLU A 80 23.12 26.45 -14.30
N PHE A 81 23.17 26.22 -12.99
CA PHE A 81 23.72 27.20 -12.04
C PHE A 81 25.01 26.65 -11.42
N SER A 82 26.09 26.68 -12.20
CA SER A 82 27.48 26.67 -11.71
C SER A 82 28.21 27.92 -12.15
#